data_AF-A0A914FHN0-F1
#
_entry.id   AF-A0A914FHN0-F1
#
_cell.length_a   1.000
_cell.length_b   1.000
_cell.length_c   1.000
_cell.angle_alpha   90.00
_cell.angle_beta   90.00
_cell.angle_gamma   90.00
#
_symmetry.space_group_name_H-M   'P 1'
#
loop_
_entity.id
_entity.type
_entity.pdbx_description
1 polymer ?
#
loop_
_entity_poly.entity_id
_entity_poly.type
_entity_poly.pdbx_seq_one_letter_code
_entity_poly.pdbx_strand_id
1 'polypeptide(L)'
;MPIYIAAKAPQFLSTLEISGFGKQQPNKQNNVLLYGEVNVEKVDENTILVEGGAGGSKGDSGGPLVDENGDLVGVLMRGQADPTAHYPLVTLAVNLNGKEVTKFLKKHLPPSSFKSNGVC
;
A
#
# COMPACT_ATOMS: atom_id res chain seq x y z
N MET A 1 13.50 -9.10 10.77
CA MET A 1 13.60 -9.36 9.32
C MET A 1 13.58 -8.02 8.60
N PRO A 2 14.40 -7.79 7.57
CA PRO A 2 14.31 -6.58 6.77
C PRO A 2 12.98 -6.52 6.00
N ILE A 3 12.45 -5.32 5.78
CA ILE A 3 11.38 -5.05 4.82
C ILE A 3 12.05 -4.70 3.49
N TYR A 4 11.63 -5.35 2.41
CA TYR A 4 12.13 -5.07 1.07
C TYR A 4 11.12 -4.26 0.26
N ILE A 5 11.61 -3.50 -0.71
CA ILE A 5 10.78 -2.85 -1.73
C ILE A 5 10.62 -3.83 -2.89
N ALA A 6 9.38 -4.04 -3.32
CA ALA A 6 9.06 -4.92 -4.43
C ALA A 6 9.78 -4.47 -5.71
N ALA A 7 10.29 -5.43 -6.48
CA ALA A 7 11.05 -5.16 -7.71
C ALA A 7 10.17 -4.64 -8.87
N LYS A 8 8.84 -4.84 -8.75
CA LYS A 8 7.84 -4.52 -9.75
C LYS A 8 6.59 -3.96 -9.08
N ALA A 9 5.87 -3.14 -9.83
CA ALA A 9 4.55 -2.69 -9.42
C ALA A 9 3.57 -3.88 -9.37
N PRO A 10 2.57 -3.84 -8.48
CA PRO A 10 1.53 -4.86 -8.45
C PRO A 10 0.67 -4.82 -9.71
N GLN A 11 -0.05 -5.91 -10.00
CA GLN A 11 -0.91 -6.01 -11.18
C GLN A 11 -2.36 -5.72 -10.81
N PHE A 12 -3.18 -5.32 -11.78
CA PHE A 12 -4.63 -5.21 -11.60
C PHE A 12 -5.20 -6.53 -11.05
N LEU A 13 -6.10 -6.44 -10.06
CA LEU A 13 -6.68 -7.55 -9.30
C LEU A 13 -5.71 -8.39 -8.45
N SER A 14 -4.44 -7.98 -8.31
CA SER A 14 -3.60 -8.58 -7.28
C SER A 14 -4.11 -8.21 -5.88
N THR A 15 -4.02 -9.17 -4.95
CA THR A 15 -4.34 -8.95 -3.54
C THR A 15 -3.11 -8.44 -2.82
N LEU A 16 -3.31 -7.41 -2.00
CA LEU A 16 -2.30 -6.77 -1.17
C LEU A 16 -2.81 -6.72 0.27
N GLU A 17 -1.89 -6.57 1.21
CA GLU A 17 -2.23 -6.28 2.60
C GLU A 17 -1.89 -4.84 2.96
N ILE A 18 -2.80 -4.25 3.73
CA ILE A 18 -2.68 -2.90 4.29
C ILE A 18 -2.66 -3.02 5.81
N SER A 19 -1.91 -2.16 6.49
CA SER A 19 -1.96 -2.09 7.97
C SER A 19 -1.81 -0.67 8.51
N GLY A 20 -2.35 -0.43 9.71
CA GLY A 20 -2.22 0.85 10.39
C GLY A 20 -3.03 0.96 11.69
N PHE A 21 -2.98 2.13 12.30
CA PHE A 21 -3.64 2.46 13.58
C PHE A 21 -4.80 3.46 13.39
N GLY A 22 -5.17 3.73 12.15
CA GLY A 22 -6.21 4.67 11.77
C GLY A 22 -7.57 4.26 12.32
N LYS A 23 -8.48 5.24 12.31
CA LYS A 23 -9.77 5.16 12.96
C LYS A 23 -10.72 4.21 12.24
N GLN A 24 -11.26 3.20 12.91
CA GLN A 24 -12.36 2.39 12.37
C GLN A 24 -13.74 3.03 12.62
N GLN A 25 -13.82 3.97 13.58
CA GLN A 25 -15.04 4.69 13.92
C GLN A 25 -14.72 6.19 14.05
N PRO A 26 -15.66 7.10 13.73
CA PRO A 26 -15.41 8.55 13.64
C PRO A 26 -14.66 9.15 14.84
N ASN A 27 -14.95 8.63 16.04
CA ASN A 27 -14.48 9.17 17.31
C ASN A 27 -13.62 8.20 18.14
N LYS A 28 -13.16 7.08 17.55
CA LYS A 28 -12.33 6.09 18.27
C LYS A 28 -11.02 5.87 17.53
N GLN A 29 -9.93 6.29 18.17
CA GLN A 29 -8.59 5.89 17.76
C GLN A 29 -8.37 4.43 18.15
N ASN A 30 -7.67 3.69 17.29
CA ASN A 30 -7.28 2.33 17.61
C ASN A 30 -5.91 2.34 18.31
N ASN A 31 -5.82 1.60 19.42
CA ASN A 31 -4.58 1.41 20.17
C ASN A 31 -3.88 0.10 19.79
N VAL A 32 -4.43 -0.60 18.80
CA VAL A 32 -3.94 -1.87 18.28
C VAL A 32 -3.77 -1.72 16.77
N LEU A 33 -2.79 -2.44 16.22
CA LEU A 33 -2.57 -2.50 14.79
C LEU A 33 -3.74 -3.26 14.16
N LEU A 34 -4.31 -2.68 13.11
CA LEU A 34 -5.27 -3.34 12.25
C LEU A 34 -4.63 -3.58 10.90
N TYR A 35 -5.04 -4.66 10.25
CA TYR A 35 -4.60 -5.03 8.92
C TYR A 35 -5.70 -5.79 8.21
N GLY A 36 -5.61 -5.85 6.88
CA GLY A 36 -6.50 -6.67 6.08
C GLY A 36 -6.18 -6.60 4.60
N GLU A 37 -6.92 -7.39 3.84
CA GLU A 37 -6.71 -7.54 2.41
C GLU A 37 -7.46 -6.46 1.61
N VAL A 38 -6.81 -6.02 0.54
CA VAL A 38 -7.33 -5.10 -0.46
C VAL A 38 -6.94 -5.59 -1.85
N ASN A 39 -7.74 -5.26 -2.85
CA ASN A 39 -7.48 -5.62 -4.23
C ASN A 39 -7.05 -4.39 -5.02
N VAL A 40 -6.09 -4.57 -5.92
CA VAL A 40 -5.65 -3.50 -6.82
C VAL A 40 -6.71 -3.20 -7.86
N GLU A 41 -7.26 -1.99 -7.80
CA GLU A 41 -8.22 -1.47 -8.77
C GLU A 41 -7.49 -0.77 -9.93
N LYS A 42 -6.41 -0.04 -9.65
CA LYS A 42 -5.65 0.68 -10.69
C LYS A 42 -4.21 0.93 -10.27
N VAL A 43 -3.30 0.83 -11.23
CA VAL A 43 -1.90 1.24 -11.05
C VAL A 43 -1.55 2.32 -12.06
N ASP A 44 -1.21 3.49 -11.56
CA ASP A 44 -0.66 4.60 -12.32
C ASP A 44 0.83 4.78 -11.97
N GLU A 45 1.52 5.63 -12.73
CA GLU A 45 2.96 5.92 -12.54
C GLU A 45 3.30 6.30 -11.09
N ASN A 46 2.46 7.11 -10.43
CA ASN A 46 2.74 7.63 -9.09
C ASN A 46 1.83 7.04 -7.99
N THR A 47 0.76 6.34 -8.36
CA THR A 47 -0.28 5.94 -7.42
C THR A 47 -0.78 4.53 -7.65
N ILE A 48 -1.16 3.87 -6.56
CA ILE A 48 -1.88 2.60 -6.57
C ILE A 48 -3.24 2.87 -5.93
N LEU A 49 -4.30 2.54 -6.66
CA LEU A 49 -5.67 2.56 -6.18
C LEU A 49 -6.06 1.14 -5.78
N VAL A 50 -6.51 0.97 -4.54
CA VAL A 50 -6.96 -0.31 -4.02
C VAL A 50 -8.34 -0.19 -3.40
N GLU A 51 -9.13 -1.25 -3.50
CA GLU A 51 -10.47 -1.35 -2.93
C GLU A 51 -10.58 -2.57 -2.02
N GLY A 52 -11.41 -2.51 -0.98
CA GLY A 52 -11.62 -3.67 -0.11
C GLY A 52 -12.21 -3.36 1.27
N GLY A 53 -12.52 -4.43 2.00
CA GLY A 53 -13.21 -4.37 3.30
C GLY A 53 -12.38 -3.81 4.46
N ALA A 54 -11.05 -3.72 4.30
CA ALA A 54 -10.12 -3.20 5.29
C ALA A 54 -9.42 -1.91 4.81
N GLY A 55 -10.13 -1.04 4.08
CA GLY A 55 -9.54 0.18 3.54
C GLY A 55 -8.98 1.13 4.60
N GLY A 56 -7.98 1.92 4.21
CA GLY A 56 -7.33 2.88 5.09
C GLY A 56 -8.28 4.00 5.52
N SER A 57 -8.11 4.49 6.73
CA SER A 57 -8.89 5.57 7.32
C SER A 57 -7.98 6.72 7.78
N LYS A 58 -8.59 7.73 8.41
CA LYS A 58 -7.84 8.82 9.03
C LYS A 58 -6.89 8.27 10.08
N GLY A 59 -5.59 8.45 9.84
CA GLY A 59 -4.50 7.96 10.69
C GLY A 59 -3.72 6.79 10.10
N ASP A 60 -4.14 6.22 8.97
CA ASP A 60 -3.37 5.16 8.27
C ASP A 60 -2.39 5.72 7.23
N SER A 61 -2.42 7.03 6.94
CA SER A 61 -1.46 7.69 6.05
C SER A 61 -0.02 7.44 6.53
N GLY A 62 0.86 7.01 5.62
CA GLY A 62 2.21 6.56 5.91
C GLY A 62 2.32 5.05 6.21
N GLY A 63 1.20 4.35 6.37
CA GLY A 63 1.16 2.91 6.58
C GLY A 63 1.61 2.12 5.34
N PRO A 64 2.08 0.87 5.53
CA PRO A 64 2.58 0.05 4.44
C PRO A 64 1.43 -0.58 3.62
N LEU A 65 1.68 -0.70 2.32
CA LEU A 65 0.95 -1.57 1.41
C LEU A 65 1.93 -2.64 0.90
N VAL A 66 1.66 -3.90 1.23
CA VAL A 66 2.56 -5.03 0.97
C VAL A 66 1.92 -6.05 0.05
N ASP A 67 2.74 -6.71 -0.77
CA ASP A 67 2.29 -7.82 -1.63
C ASP A 67 2.29 -9.17 -0.90
N GLU A 68 1.85 -10.22 -1.60
CA GLU A 68 1.82 -11.61 -1.10
C GLU A 68 3.20 -12.14 -0.68
N ASN A 69 4.30 -11.52 -1.14
CA ASN A 69 5.66 -11.89 -0.78
C ASN A 69 6.15 -11.15 0.47
N GLY A 70 5.34 -10.26 1.03
CA GLY A 70 5.69 -9.37 2.14
C GLY A 70 6.57 -8.19 1.71
N ASP A 71 6.66 -7.91 0.40
CA ASP A 71 7.45 -6.80 -0.12
C ASP A 71 6.60 -5.53 -0.20
N LEU A 72 7.20 -4.39 0.14
CA LEU A 72 6.55 -3.08 0.13
C LEU A 72 6.35 -2.61 -1.32
N VAL A 73 5.09 -2.47 -1.72
CA VAL A 73 4.70 -1.96 -3.05
C VAL A 73 4.25 -0.51 -3.00
N GLY A 74 3.75 -0.06 -1.84
CA GLY A 74 3.18 1.26 -1.69
C GLY A 74 3.22 1.79 -0.26
N VAL A 75 3.01 3.10 -0.15
CA VAL A 75 2.80 3.78 1.14
C VAL A 75 1.46 4.49 1.08
N LEU A 76 0.60 4.23 2.06
CA LEU A 76 -0.73 4.82 2.10
C LEU A 76 -0.66 6.34 2.12
N MET A 77 -1.41 6.97 1.24
CA MET A 77 -1.54 8.43 1.20
C MET A 77 -2.85 8.86 1.86
N ARG A 78 -3.97 8.30 1.39
CA ARG A 78 -5.31 8.65 1.88
C ARG A 78 -6.31 7.55 1.53
N GLY A 79 -7.19 7.23 2.48
CA GLY A 79 -8.45 6.56 2.17
C GLY A 79 -9.56 7.57 1.90
N GLN A 80 -10.37 7.33 0.87
CA GLN A 80 -11.61 8.04 0.64
C GLN A 80 -12.76 7.03 0.71
N ALA A 81 -13.72 7.31 1.58
CA ALA A 81 -15.00 6.64 1.50
C ALA A 81 -15.67 7.14 0.21
N ASP A 82 -15.90 6.24 -0.73
CA ASP A 82 -16.71 6.52 -1.91
C ASP A 82 -18.12 5.97 -1.65
N PRO A 83 -19.14 6.83 -1.42
CA PRO A 83 -20.51 6.39 -1.19
C PRO A 83 -21.16 5.75 -2.42
N THR A 84 -20.53 5.80 -3.60
CA THR A 84 -21.00 5.21 -4.86
C THR A 84 -20.24 3.95 -5.28
N ALA A 85 -19.10 3.65 -4.65
CA ALA A 85 -18.34 2.45 -4.94
C ALA A 85 -19.03 1.20 -4.36
N HIS A 86 -19.02 0.10 -5.12
CA HIS A 86 -19.55 -1.20 -4.67
C HIS A 86 -18.79 -1.74 -3.43
N TYR A 87 -17.59 -1.21 -3.15
CA TYR A 87 -16.82 -1.42 -1.93
C TYR A 87 -16.58 -0.07 -1.22
N PRO A 88 -16.89 0.06 0.08
CA PRO A 88 -17.06 1.37 0.73
C PRO A 88 -15.78 2.18 0.94
N LEU A 89 -14.59 1.61 0.67
CA LEU A 89 -13.30 2.25 0.93
C LEU A 89 -12.35 2.06 -0.25
N VAL A 90 -12.05 3.17 -0.92
CA VAL A 90 -10.99 3.26 -1.92
C VAL A 90 -9.77 3.91 -1.28
N THR A 91 -8.64 3.23 -1.31
CA THR A 91 -7.37 3.71 -0.74
C THR A 91 -6.39 4.06 -1.84
N LEU A 92 -5.81 5.26 -1.74
CA LEU A 92 -4.76 5.74 -2.60
C LEU A 92 -3.42 5.61 -1.88
N ALA A 93 -2.48 4.89 -2.50
CA ALA A 93 -1.10 4.75 -2.05
C ALA A 93 -0.13 5.32 -3.08
N VAL A 94 1.06 5.75 -2.63
CA VAL A 94 2.19 6.09 -3.50
C VAL A 94 2.71 4.81 -4.14
N ASN A 95 2.88 4.79 -5.46
CA ASN A 95 3.52 3.69 -6.17
C ASN A 95 5.05 3.75 -5.99
N LEU A 96 5.64 2.83 -5.23
CA LEU A 96 7.08 2.82 -5.00
C LEU A 96 7.89 2.42 -6.24
N ASN A 97 7.22 1.85 -7.25
CA ASN A 97 7.81 1.47 -8.53
C ASN A 97 7.67 2.57 -9.61
N GLY A 98 7.09 3.72 -9.28
CA GLY A 98 7.09 4.90 -10.15
C GLY A 98 8.51 5.40 -10.44
N LYS A 99 8.78 5.95 -11.62
CA LYS A 99 10.12 6.33 -12.09
C LYS A 99 10.83 7.29 -11.14
N GLU A 100 10.19 8.39 -10.78
CA GLU A 100 10.82 9.41 -9.91
C GLU A 100 10.98 8.91 -8.47
N VAL A 101 10.00 8.16 -7.96
CA VAL A 101 10.08 7.54 -6.63
C VAL A 101 11.21 6.52 -6.60
N THR A 102 11.24 5.58 -7.55
CA THR A 102 12.28 4.56 -7.69
C THR A 102 13.66 5.19 -7.83
N LYS A 103 13.79 6.25 -8.63
CA LYS A 103 15.04 7.00 -8.79
C LYS A 103 15.49 7.64 -7.49
N PHE A 104 14.56 8.26 -6.75
CA PHE A 104 14.85 8.83 -5.44
C PHE A 104 15.28 7.74 -4.44
N LEU A 105 14.57 6.62 -4.39
CA LEU A 105 14.88 5.51 -3.48
C LEU A 105 16.24 4.88 -3.82
N LYS A 106 16.52 4.60 -5.10
CA LYS A 106 17.82 4.06 -5.54
C LYS A 106 18.99 4.98 -5.27
N LYS A 107 18.76 6.30 -5.17
CA LYS A 107 19.78 7.27 -4.78
C LYS A 107 20.14 7.20 -3.29
N HIS A 108 19.20 6.79 -2.42
CA HIS A 108 19.34 6.90 -0.96
C HIS A 108 19.33 5.57 -0.22
N LEU A 109 18.89 4.49 -0.87
CA LEU A 109 18.82 3.16 -0.27
C LEU A 109 19.84 2.22 -0.92
N PRO A 110 20.46 1.32 -0.14
CA PRO A 110 21.38 0.34 -0.70
C PRO A 110 20.61 -0.61 -1.65
N PRO A 111 21.28 -1.16 -2.69
CA PRO A 111 20.64 -2.09 -3.64
C PRO A 111 19.95 -3.29 -2.99
N SER A 112 20.45 -3.74 -1.83
CA SER A 112 19.86 -4.83 -1.04
C SER A 112 18.48 -4.52 -0.45
N SER A 113 18.02 -3.26 -0.51
CA SER A 113 16.68 -2.87 -0.06
C SER A 113 15.60 -3.24 -1.07
N PHE A 114 15.99 -3.54 -2.31
CA PHE A 114 15.09 -3.92 -3.39
C PHE A 114 15.16 -5.42 -3.57
N LYS A 115 14.01 -6.07 -3.71
CA LYS A 115 13.99 -7.49 -4.05
C LYS A 115 14.64 -7.71 -5.42
N SER A 116 15.50 -8.71 -5.55
CA SER A 116 15.97 -9.16 -6.86
C SER A 116 14.82 -9.85 -7.59
N ASN A 117 14.77 -9.76 -8.92
CA ASN A 117 13.83 -10.52 -9.77
C ASN A 117 14.14 -12.05 -9.77
N GLY A 118 14.62 -12.60 -8.67
CA GLY A 118 15.03 -13.99 -8.51
C GLY A 118 14.26 -14.63 -7.35
N VAL A 119 13.23 -15.39 -7.74
CA VAL A 119 12.72 -16.65 -7.17
C VAL A 119 13.36 -17.08 -5.85
N CYS A 120 12.50 -17.31 -4.84
CA CYS A 120 12.81 -18.11 -3.66
C CYS A 120 13.34 -19.50 -4.02
#